data_AF-A0A3D9VDR3-F1
#
_entry.id   AF-A0A3D9VDR3-F1
#
_cell.length_a   1.000
_cell.length_b   1.000
_cell.length_c   1.000
_cell.angle_alpha   90.00
_cell.angle_beta   90.00
_cell.angle_gamma   90.00
#
_symmetry.space_group_name_H-M   'P 1'
#
loop_
_entity.id
_entity.type
_entity.pdbx_description
1 polymer ?
#
loop_
_entity_poly.entity_id
_entity_poly.type
_entity_poly.pdbx_seq_one_letter_code
_entity_poly.pdbx_strand_id
1 'polypeptide(L)'
;MPRAEYRERKRDTASSARSTPTVSRTPPKKRAEQRLLEALGQLAADGGIHYKGSPRIGPTPWTKVDLRVTSSGAAYGSMARVTQKAQVFALGAETVFVRGNTPFWMSALGNLTSGPDDVARKAELFAQHWALVHPEVVSRVGEVLRPAALADELRRFVSEDGVRSVRSGTVNGEAVDVITVGDSVFHVTKAEPARLLRMRVPRLPAYGEAGSSGLVGGIAGSSHGHGEARVAACYCRTCRATRTSTSSSVGIPTS
;
A
#
# COMPACT_ATOMS: atom_id res chain seq x y z
N MET A 1 58.25 32.41 -76.29
CA MET A 1 58.74 31.99 -74.97
C MET A 1 58.00 32.81 -73.89
N PRO A 2 56.81 32.40 -73.43
CA PRO A 2 56.09 33.11 -72.36
C PRO A 2 56.49 32.58 -70.98
N ARG A 3 56.76 33.51 -70.04
CA ARG A 3 57.12 33.25 -68.63
C ARG A 3 55.89 32.78 -67.85
N ALA A 4 56.04 31.66 -67.15
CA ALA A 4 55.04 31.11 -66.25
C ALA A 4 54.99 31.90 -64.93
N GLU A 5 53.82 32.44 -64.59
CA GLU A 5 53.51 32.98 -63.27
C GLU A 5 53.19 31.83 -62.30
N TYR A 6 54.04 31.67 -61.29
CA TYR A 6 53.84 30.70 -60.22
C TYR A 6 52.99 31.35 -59.11
N ARG A 7 51.67 31.08 -59.11
CA ARG A 7 50.78 31.48 -58.01
C ARG A 7 50.89 30.48 -56.86
N GLU A 8 51.53 30.92 -55.79
CA GLU A 8 51.65 30.23 -54.51
C GLU A 8 50.29 30.12 -53.82
N ARG A 9 49.67 28.93 -53.88
CA ARG A 9 48.44 28.62 -53.12
C ARG A 9 48.81 28.31 -51.68
N LYS A 10 48.55 29.25 -50.77
CA LYS A 10 48.46 28.99 -49.32
C LYS A 10 47.38 27.92 -49.09
N ARG A 11 47.80 26.73 -48.62
CA ARG A 11 46.89 25.74 -48.05
C ARG A 11 46.61 26.19 -46.61
N ASP A 12 45.41 26.72 -46.40
CA ASP A 12 44.87 26.86 -45.06
C ASP A 12 44.55 25.45 -44.55
N THR A 13 45.42 24.94 -43.70
CA THR A 13 45.21 23.73 -42.91
C THR A 13 44.12 24.05 -41.88
N ALA A 14 42.86 23.93 -42.30
CA ALA A 14 41.72 23.95 -41.39
C ALA A 14 41.86 22.74 -40.45
N SER A 15 42.41 23.00 -39.26
CA SER A 15 42.45 22.07 -38.15
C SER A 15 41.00 21.73 -37.76
N SER A 16 40.50 20.61 -38.30
CA SER A 16 39.24 20.01 -37.88
C SER A 16 39.40 19.57 -36.43
N ALA A 17 39.10 20.48 -35.50
CA ALA A 17 38.89 20.15 -34.10
C ALA A 17 37.73 19.17 -34.03
N ARG A 18 38.08 17.87 -34.00
CA ARG A 18 37.14 16.76 -33.82
C ARG A 18 36.56 16.92 -32.42
N SER A 19 35.41 17.58 -32.34
CA SER A 19 34.60 17.68 -31.12
C SER A 19 34.18 16.27 -30.73
N THR A 20 34.91 15.67 -29.79
CA THR A 20 34.56 14.39 -29.19
C THR A 20 33.19 14.59 -28.51
N PRO A 21 32.14 13.85 -28.88
CA PRO A 21 30.85 13.98 -28.22
C PRO A 21 31.00 13.57 -26.76
N THR A 22 30.93 14.53 -25.86
CA THR A 22 30.84 14.28 -24.42
C THR A 22 29.47 13.65 -24.16
N VAL A 23 29.42 12.31 -24.17
CA VAL A 23 28.25 11.56 -23.73
C VAL A 23 28.07 11.89 -22.26
N SER A 24 27.14 12.81 -21.96
CA SER A 24 26.77 13.16 -20.59
C SER A 24 26.17 11.93 -19.92
N ARG A 25 27.00 11.17 -19.19
CA ARG A 25 26.56 10.00 -18.44
C ARG A 25 25.66 10.49 -17.32
N THR A 26 24.39 10.10 -17.33
CA THR A 26 23.46 10.37 -16.24
C THR A 26 24.11 9.96 -14.90
N PRO A 27 24.16 10.86 -13.90
CA PRO A 27 24.76 10.54 -12.61
C PRO A 27 24.13 9.28 -11.99
N PRO A 28 24.90 8.41 -11.30
CA PRO A 28 24.39 7.17 -10.73
C PRO A 28 23.15 7.35 -9.84
N LYS A 29 23.11 8.45 -9.06
CA LYS A 29 21.96 8.81 -8.21
C LYS A 29 20.70 9.11 -9.02
N LYS A 30 20.83 9.90 -10.09
CA LYS A 30 19.70 10.25 -10.98
C LYS A 30 19.18 9.01 -11.73
N ARG A 31 20.06 8.10 -12.13
CA ARG A 31 19.66 6.80 -12.70
C ARG A 31 18.90 5.93 -11.69
N ALA A 32 19.36 5.87 -10.45
CA ALA A 32 18.69 5.10 -9.40
C ALA A 32 17.32 5.69 -9.02
N GLU A 33 17.23 7.02 -8.96
CA GLU A 33 15.96 7.73 -8.78
C GLU A 33 14.97 7.39 -9.89
N GLN A 34 15.38 7.51 -11.15
CA GLN A 34 14.54 7.12 -12.29
C GLN A 34 14.10 5.65 -12.20
N ARG A 35 15.02 4.74 -11.87
CA ARG A 35 14.70 3.30 -11.71
C ARG A 35 13.71 3.04 -10.57
N LEU A 36 13.83 3.77 -9.46
CA LEU A 36 12.87 3.70 -8.36
C LEU A 36 11.50 4.21 -8.81
N LEU A 37 11.44 5.34 -9.52
CA LEU A 37 10.19 5.89 -10.05
C LEU A 37 9.53 4.93 -11.06
N GLU A 38 10.31 4.27 -11.91
CA GLU A 38 9.84 3.22 -12.83
C GLU A 38 9.25 2.04 -12.05
N ALA A 39 9.93 1.57 -10.99
CA ALA A 39 9.43 0.49 -10.14
C ALA A 39 8.16 0.87 -9.37
N LEU A 40 8.03 2.13 -8.95
CA LEU A 40 6.78 2.65 -8.38
C LEU A 40 5.69 2.78 -9.45
N GLY A 41 6.05 3.09 -10.69
CA GLY A 41 5.21 2.97 -11.89
C GLY A 41 4.60 1.58 -12.02
N GLN A 42 5.44 0.55 -11.99
CA GLN A 42 5.01 -0.84 -12.08
C GLN A 42 4.13 -1.26 -10.90
N LEU A 43 4.50 -0.84 -9.68
CA LEU A 43 3.67 -1.08 -8.49
C LEU A 43 2.28 -0.46 -8.65
N ALA A 44 2.18 0.79 -9.12
CA ALA A 44 0.90 1.46 -9.28
C ALA A 44 -0.01 0.77 -10.31
N ALA A 45 0.58 0.16 -11.34
CA ALA A 45 -0.13 -0.55 -12.40
C ALA A 45 -0.47 -2.01 -12.05
N ASP A 46 -0.02 -2.51 -10.89
CA ASP A 46 -0.24 -3.90 -10.50
C ASP A 46 -1.71 -4.17 -10.18
N GLY A 47 -2.25 -5.28 -10.70
CA GLY A 47 -3.61 -5.73 -10.44
C GLY A 47 -3.82 -6.21 -8.99
N GLY A 48 -2.73 -6.56 -8.30
CA GLY A 48 -2.76 -6.84 -6.88
C GLY A 48 -1.41 -7.28 -6.33
N ILE A 49 -1.16 -6.97 -5.07
CA ILE A 49 0.11 -7.23 -4.40
C ILE A 49 -0.07 -8.16 -3.21
N HIS A 50 0.98 -8.91 -2.91
CA HIS A 50 1.12 -9.63 -1.65
C HIS A 50 2.05 -8.85 -0.72
N TYR A 51 1.47 -8.26 0.32
CA TYR A 51 2.19 -7.51 1.34
C TYR A 51 2.51 -8.40 2.54
N LYS A 52 3.79 -8.44 2.92
CA LYS A 52 4.25 -9.06 4.16
C LYS A 52 5.17 -8.10 4.90
N GLY A 53 4.83 -7.77 6.14
CA GLY A 53 5.61 -6.80 6.91
C GLY A 53 5.09 -6.50 8.31
N SER A 54 5.62 -5.43 8.88
CA SER A 54 5.27 -4.93 10.21
C SER A 54 4.91 -3.44 10.10
N PRO A 55 3.78 -3.11 9.47
CA PRO A 55 3.38 -1.73 9.27
C PRO A 55 3.13 -1.07 10.62
N ARG A 56 3.82 0.05 10.86
CA ARG A 56 3.45 0.99 11.93
C ARG A 56 2.38 1.94 11.38
N ILE A 57 1.21 1.38 11.03
CA ILE A 57 0.06 2.14 10.52
C ILE A 57 -0.96 2.29 11.66
N GLY A 58 -1.38 3.53 11.92
CA GLY A 58 -2.44 3.86 12.86
C GLY A 58 -2.02 3.85 14.35
N PRO A 59 -2.96 4.15 15.25
CA PRO A 59 -2.71 4.28 16.69
C PRO A 59 -2.32 2.94 17.35
N THR A 60 -2.58 1.82 16.68
CA THR A 60 -2.40 0.46 17.22
C THR A 60 -1.57 -0.38 16.26
N PRO A 61 -0.22 -0.33 16.32
CA PRO A 61 0.63 -0.93 15.30
C PRO A 61 0.58 -2.46 15.32
N TRP A 62 0.37 -3.06 14.15
CA TRP A 62 0.42 -4.51 13.96
C TRP A 62 1.86 -4.97 13.79
N THR A 63 2.26 -6.04 14.49
CA THR A 63 3.65 -6.52 14.43
C THR A 63 3.89 -7.46 13.26
N LYS A 64 2.84 -8.09 12.74
CA LYS A 64 2.91 -8.94 11.54
C LYS A 64 1.65 -8.74 10.72
N VAL A 65 1.83 -8.46 9.43
CA VAL A 65 0.77 -8.34 8.44
C VAL A 65 1.18 -9.18 7.25
N ASP A 66 0.25 -9.99 6.76
CA ASP A 66 0.37 -10.86 5.60
C ASP A 66 -0.96 -10.77 4.83
N LEU A 67 -1.03 -9.87 3.86
CA LEU A 67 -2.25 -9.48 3.16
C LEU A 67 -2.05 -9.53 1.64
N ARG A 68 -3.04 -10.04 0.92
CA ARG A 68 -3.19 -9.85 -0.51
C ARG A 68 -4.14 -8.69 -0.74
N VAL A 69 -3.74 -7.71 -1.53
CA VAL A 69 -4.51 -6.49 -1.78
C VAL A 69 -4.61 -6.26 -3.28
N THR A 70 -5.82 -6.12 -3.79
CA THR A 70 -6.08 -5.88 -5.21
C THR A 70 -5.97 -4.40 -5.55
N SER A 71 -5.92 -4.08 -6.85
CA SER A 71 -6.01 -2.70 -7.36
C SER A 71 -7.31 -1.99 -6.96
N SER A 72 -8.38 -2.71 -6.63
CA SER A 72 -9.63 -2.12 -6.12
C SER A 72 -9.59 -1.77 -4.63
N GLY A 73 -8.56 -2.23 -3.90
CA GLY A 73 -8.49 -2.15 -2.44
C GLY A 73 -9.16 -3.30 -1.71
N ALA A 74 -9.78 -4.27 -2.42
CA ALA A 74 -10.20 -5.52 -1.77
C ALA A 74 -8.97 -6.24 -1.22
N ALA A 75 -9.06 -6.69 0.04
CA ALA A 75 -7.92 -7.26 0.76
C ALA A 75 -8.30 -8.54 1.52
N TYR A 76 -7.39 -9.50 1.57
CA TYR A 76 -7.55 -10.72 2.34
C TYR A 76 -6.24 -11.16 2.96
N GLY A 77 -6.27 -11.59 4.22
CA GLY A 77 -5.14 -12.26 4.84
C GLY A 77 -5.18 -12.17 6.36
N SER A 78 -4.02 -12.02 6.98
CA SER A 78 -3.87 -12.06 8.43
C SER A 78 -3.06 -10.91 8.99
N MET A 79 -3.41 -10.53 10.20
CA MET A 79 -2.73 -9.51 11.00
C MET A 79 -2.53 -10.05 12.40
N ALA A 80 -1.39 -9.77 13.02
CA ALA A 80 -1.08 -10.20 14.37
C ALA A 80 -0.27 -9.15 15.12
N ARG A 81 -0.53 -9.09 16.43
CA ARG A 81 0.14 -8.22 17.40
C ARG A 81 0.23 -8.93 18.73
N VAL A 82 1.44 -9.23 19.21
CA VAL A 82 1.66 -9.92 20.50
C VAL A 82 0.78 -11.18 20.59
N THR A 83 -0.29 -11.16 21.38
CA THR A 83 -1.27 -12.25 21.53
C THR A 83 -2.51 -12.11 20.65
N GLN A 84 -2.72 -10.96 20.00
CA GLN A 84 -3.86 -10.69 19.13
C GLN A 84 -3.61 -11.20 17.72
N LYS A 85 -4.60 -11.88 17.16
CA LYS A 85 -4.58 -12.38 15.78
C LYS A 85 -5.93 -12.09 15.15
N ALA A 86 -5.91 -11.65 13.90
CA ALA A 86 -7.08 -11.37 13.10
C ALA A 86 -6.87 -11.91 11.67
N GLN A 87 -7.87 -12.59 11.13
CA GLN A 87 -8.06 -12.73 9.70
C GLN A 87 -8.93 -11.57 9.23
N VAL A 88 -8.53 -10.94 8.13
CA VAL A 88 -9.21 -9.77 7.56
C VAL A 88 -9.67 -10.11 6.16
N PHE A 89 -10.92 -9.75 5.86
CA PHE A 89 -11.50 -9.79 4.53
C PHE A 89 -12.20 -8.46 4.28
N ALA A 90 -11.62 -7.62 3.43
CA ALA A 90 -12.14 -6.31 3.06
C ALA A 90 -12.64 -6.31 1.62
N LEU A 91 -13.88 -5.85 1.43
CA LEU A 91 -14.49 -5.58 0.14
C LEU A 91 -14.45 -4.05 -0.07
N GLY A 92 -13.29 -3.55 -0.52
CA GLY A 92 -13.05 -2.13 -0.71
C GLY A 92 -12.85 -1.35 0.59
N ALA A 93 -13.28 -0.09 0.59
CA ALA A 93 -13.07 0.91 1.63
C ALA A 93 -13.89 0.67 2.91
N GLU A 94 -15.18 0.37 2.74
CA GLU A 94 -16.16 0.48 3.84
C GLU A 94 -16.56 -0.87 4.45
N THR A 95 -16.46 -1.95 3.68
CA THR A 95 -16.94 -3.27 4.11
C THR A 95 -15.78 -4.13 4.55
N VAL A 96 -15.62 -4.31 5.86
CA VAL A 96 -14.53 -5.11 6.44
C VAL A 96 -15.08 -6.17 7.38
N PHE A 97 -14.79 -7.43 7.06
CA PHE A 97 -15.05 -8.57 7.91
C PHE A 97 -13.76 -8.98 8.64
N VAL A 98 -13.88 -9.26 9.93
CA VAL A 98 -12.76 -9.73 10.75
C VAL A 98 -13.14 -11.00 11.50
N ARG A 99 -12.22 -11.95 11.52
CA ARG A 99 -12.23 -13.09 12.44
C ARG A 99 -11.01 -13.00 13.35
N GLY A 100 -11.23 -12.45 14.54
CA GLY A 100 -10.19 -12.29 15.56
C GLY A 100 -10.19 -13.39 16.60
N ASN A 101 -9.11 -13.52 17.37
CA ASN A 101 -9.11 -14.32 18.60
C ASN A 101 -9.66 -13.53 19.80
N THR A 102 -9.89 -14.18 20.94
CA THR A 102 -10.43 -13.52 22.14
C THR A 102 -9.63 -12.28 22.56
N PRO A 103 -8.28 -12.29 22.63
CA PRO A 103 -7.50 -11.09 22.92
C PRO A 103 -7.71 -9.91 21.95
N PHE A 104 -7.98 -10.19 20.67
CA PHE A 104 -8.31 -9.15 19.70
C PHE A 104 -9.67 -8.52 20.05
N TRP A 105 -10.70 -9.35 20.24
CA TRP A 105 -12.05 -8.85 20.52
C TRP A 105 -12.16 -8.16 21.88
N MET A 106 -11.46 -8.64 22.91
CA MET A 106 -11.36 -7.94 24.19
C MET A 106 -10.86 -6.50 24.02
N SER A 107 -9.85 -6.31 23.17
CA SER A 107 -9.28 -4.99 22.90
C SER A 107 -10.18 -4.13 22.01
N ALA A 108 -10.86 -4.73 21.02
CA ALA A 108 -11.75 -4.00 20.12
C ALA A 108 -13.05 -3.56 20.83
N LEU A 109 -13.57 -4.40 21.73
CA LEU A 109 -14.81 -4.15 22.47
C LEU A 109 -14.61 -3.36 23.76
N GLY A 110 -13.39 -3.32 24.32
CA GLY A 110 -13.11 -2.66 25.59
C GLY A 110 -13.51 -1.19 25.67
N ASN A 111 -13.68 -0.52 24.51
CA ASN A 111 -14.13 0.87 24.42
C ASN A 111 -15.64 1.03 24.23
N LEU A 112 -16.41 -0.07 24.13
CA LEU A 112 -17.78 -0.06 23.60
C LEU A 112 -18.87 -0.52 24.59
N THR A 113 -18.52 -1.12 25.73
CA THR A 113 -19.52 -1.73 26.62
C THR A 113 -19.30 -1.40 28.10
N SER A 114 -20.39 -1.25 28.84
CA SER A 114 -20.44 -0.72 30.20
C SER A 114 -19.99 -1.68 31.33
N GLY A 115 -19.32 -2.79 31.03
CA GLY A 115 -18.83 -3.70 32.06
C GLY A 115 -17.92 -4.84 31.56
N PRO A 116 -16.92 -5.27 32.35
CA PRO A 116 -15.89 -6.23 31.93
C PRO A 116 -16.44 -7.62 31.60
N ASP A 117 -17.48 -8.08 32.29
CA ASP A 117 -18.07 -9.41 32.08
C ASP A 117 -18.78 -9.52 30.72
N ASP A 118 -19.46 -8.44 30.29
CA ASP A 118 -20.10 -8.41 28.97
C ASP A 118 -19.07 -8.34 27.84
N VAL A 119 -17.92 -7.66 28.05
CA VAL A 119 -16.79 -7.67 27.12
C VAL A 119 -16.27 -9.10 26.94
N ALA A 120 -16.00 -9.81 28.04
CA ALA A 120 -15.45 -11.17 28.00
C ALA A 120 -16.35 -12.13 27.24
N ARG A 121 -17.64 -12.16 27.58
CA ARG A 121 -18.63 -13.02 26.93
C ARG A 121 -18.78 -12.69 25.43
N LYS A 122 -18.84 -11.40 25.07
CA LYS A 122 -18.90 -10.98 23.65
C LYS A 122 -17.62 -11.34 22.90
N ALA A 123 -16.46 -11.17 23.52
CA ALA A 123 -15.18 -11.49 22.91
C ALA A 123 -15.05 -12.99 22.58
N GLU A 124 -15.50 -13.85 23.49
CA GLU A 124 -15.57 -15.31 23.24
C GLU A 124 -16.52 -15.66 22.10
N LEU A 125 -17.70 -15.03 22.08
CA LEU A 125 -18.67 -15.22 20.99
C LEU A 125 -18.08 -14.82 19.64
N PHE A 126 -17.52 -13.62 19.54
CA PHE A 126 -16.95 -13.13 18.28
C PHE A 126 -15.67 -13.87 17.87
N ALA A 127 -14.93 -14.46 18.81
CA ALA A 127 -13.72 -15.23 18.47
C ALA A 127 -14.01 -16.44 17.56
N GLN A 128 -15.25 -16.90 17.52
CA GLN A 128 -15.68 -18.05 16.73
C GLN A 128 -16.27 -17.65 15.37
N HIS A 129 -16.49 -16.36 15.12
CA HIS A 129 -17.28 -15.87 13.98
C HIS A 129 -16.54 -14.81 13.16
N TRP A 130 -16.98 -14.63 11.91
CA TRP A 130 -16.70 -13.42 11.16
C TRP A 130 -17.66 -12.32 11.62
N ALA A 131 -17.13 -11.15 11.95
CA ALA A 131 -17.95 -9.98 12.26
C ALA A 131 -17.66 -8.86 11.27
N LEU A 132 -18.73 -8.18 10.84
CA LEU A 132 -18.62 -6.91 10.13
C LEU A 132 -18.16 -5.84 11.13
N VAL A 133 -17.07 -5.15 10.82
CA VAL A 133 -16.49 -4.11 11.68
C VAL A 133 -16.30 -2.81 10.92
N HIS A 134 -16.24 -1.70 11.65
CA HIS A 134 -15.81 -0.43 11.07
C HIS A 134 -14.36 -0.56 10.56
N PRO A 135 -14.00 -0.02 9.38
CA PRO A 135 -12.65 -0.16 8.81
C PRO A 135 -11.51 0.33 9.71
N GLU A 136 -11.80 1.26 10.63
CA GLU A 136 -10.84 1.79 11.59
C GLU A 136 -10.37 0.75 12.62
N VAL A 137 -11.16 -0.31 12.88
CA VAL A 137 -10.79 -1.40 13.80
C VAL A 137 -9.52 -2.12 13.33
N VAL A 138 -9.28 -2.18 12.02
CA VAL A 138 -8.09 -2.81 11.42
C VAL A 138 -7.32 -1.86 10.50
N SER A 139 -7.45 -0.54 10.70
CA SER A 139 -6.69 0.50 9.99
C SER A 139 -6.83 0.49 8.46
N ARG A 140 -8.04 0.63 7.89
CA ARG A 140 -8.33 0.85 6.45
C ARG A 140 -7.33 0.20 5.47
N VAL A 141 -6.92 -1.04 5.74
CA VAL A 141 -5.72 -1.64 5.13
C VAL A 141 -5.84 -1.78 3.62
N GLY A 142 -7.05 -2.02 3.12
CA GLY A 142 -7.34 -2.12 1.69
C GLY A 142 -7.08 -0.81 0.94
N GLU A 143 -7.42 0.33 1.54
CA GLU A 143 -7.18 1.65 0.95
C GLU A 143 -5.70 2.00 0.97
N VAL A 144 -5.07 1.84 2.14
CA VAL A 144 -3.68 2.28 2.38
C VAL A 144 -2.68 1.41 1.62
N LEU A 145 -2.93 0.11 1.52
CA LEU A 145 -2.03 -0.85 0.86
C LEU A 145 -2.43 -1.13 -0.59
N ARG A 146 -3.42 -0.41 -1.15
CA ARG A 146 -3.73 -0.50 -2.57
C ARG A 146 -2.48 -0.13 -3.38
N PRO A 147 -2.13 -0.89 -4.44
CA PRO A 147 -0.86 -0.69 -5.16
C PRO A 147 -0.63 0.75 -5.63
N ALA A 148 -1.64 1.37 -6.24
CA ALA A 148 -1.59 2.77 -6.67
C ALA A 148 -1.41 3.76 -5.50
N ALA A 149 -2.20 3.62 -4.43
CA ALA A 149 -2.13 4.52 -3.28
C ALA A 149 -0.78 4.44 -2.56
N LEU A 150 -0.24 3.21 -2.42
CA LEU A 150 1.07 3.00 -1.85
C LEU A 150 2.17 3.59 -2.76
N ALA A 151 2.10 3.37 -4.07
CA ALA A 151 3.07 3.92 -5.00
C ALA A 151 3.08 5.46 -5.00
N ASP A 152 1.92 6.10 -4.96
CA ASP A 152 1.80 7.56 -4.91
C ASP A 152 2.41 8.14 -3.64
N GLU A 153 2.16 7.49 -2.49
CA GLU A 153 2.75 7.91 -1.22
C GLU A 153 4.28 7.78 -1.24
N LEU A 154 4.80 6.68 -1.78
CA LEU A 154 6.25 6.50 -1.93
C LEU A 154 6.87 7.47 -2.93
N ARG A 155 6.16 7.89 -3.99
CA ARG A 155 6.65 8.91 -4.93
C ARG A 155 6.85 10.26 -4.25
N ARG A 156 5.92 10.67 -3.37
CA ARG A 156 6.05 11.90 -2.59
C ARG A 156 7.33 11.88 -1.75
N PHE A 157 7.59 10.78 -1.05
CA PHE A 157 8.86 10.58 -0.32
C PHE A 157 10.10 10.73 -1.20
N VAL A 158 10.09 10.13 -2.40
CA VAL A 158 11.23 10.23 -3.33
C VAL A 158 11.45 11.67 -3.79
N SER A 159 10.38 12.40 -4.08
CA SER A 159 10.49 13.80 -4.52
C SER A 159 10.95 14.75 -3.42
N GLU A 160 10.60 14.49 -2.16
CA GLU A 160 10.92 15.36 -1.02
C GLU A 160 12.36 15.17 -0.53
N ASP A 161 12.81 13.92 -0.37
CA ASP A 161 14.10 13.61 0.29
C ASP A 161 15.26 13.37 -0.69
N GLY A 162 14.95 12.97 -1.93
CA GLY A 162 15.94 12.60 -2.95
C GLY A 162 16.81 11.38 -2.61
N VAL A 163 17.58 10.89 -3.59
CA VAL A 163 18.45 9.71 -3.42
C VAL A 163 19.76 10.08 -2.72
N ARG A 164 19.97 9.52 -1.52
CA ARG A 164 21.20 9.70 -0.72
C ARG A 164 22.31 8.76 -1.14
N SER A 165 22.01 7.48 -1.33
CA SER A 165 22.99 6.45 -1.70
C SER A 165 22.38 5.32 -2.52
N VAL A 166 23.23 4.66 -3.30
CA VAL A 166 22.89 3.48 -4.11
C VAL A 166 23.93 2.40 -3.85
N ARG A 167 23.48 1.20 -3.50
CA ARG A 167 24.32 0.01 -3.32
C ARG A 167 23.73 -1.15 -4.11
N SER A 168 24.51 -2.18 -4.35
CA SER A 168 24.00 -3.45 -4.88
C SER A 168 23.65 -4.40 -3.73
N GLY A 169 22.65 -5.25 -3.94
CA GLY A 169 22.30 -6.29 -2.99
C GLY A 169 21.51 -7.43 -3.63
N THR A 170 20.98 -8.31 -2.80
CA THR A 170 20.07 -9.39 -3.22
C THR A 170 18.87 -9.49 -2.27
N VAL A 171 17.71 -9.82 -2.82
CA VAL A 171 16.48 -10.11 -2.05
C VAL A 171 15.84 -11.35 -2.64
N ASN A 172 15.63 -12.39 -1.84
CA ASN A 172 15.05 -13.67 -2.29
C ASN A 172 15.76 -14.27 -3.53
N GLY A 173 17.09 -14.09 -3.63
CA GLY A 173 17.88 -14.53 -4.78
C GLY A 173 17.88 -13.58 -6.00
N GLU A 174 17.02 -12.56 -6.03
CA GLU A 174 17.01 -11.55 -7.09
C GLU A 174 18.03 -10.44 -6.84
N ALA A 175 18.79 -10.06 -7.88
CA ALA A 175 19.72 -8.95 -7.81
C ALA A 175 18.96 -7.61 -7.75
N VAL A 176 19.31 -6.77 -6.79
CA VAL A 176 18.64 -5.49 -6.54
C VAL A 176 19.60 -4.31 -6.45
N ASP A 177 19.10 -3.13 -6.82
CA ASP A 177 19.62 -1.85 -6.35
C ASP A 177 19.00 -1.53 -5.00
N VAL A 178 19.85 -1.28 -4.01
CA VAL A 178 19.50 -0.82 -2.67
C VAL A 178 19.63 0.69 -2.66
N ILE A 179 18.48 1.37 -2.69
CA ILE A 179 18.36 2.81 -2.88
C ILE A 179 17.91 3.42 -1.56
N THR A 180 18.72 4.33 -1.02
CA THR A 180 18.40 5.08 0.21
C THR A 180 17.85 6.45 -0.16
N VAL A 181 16.66 6.77 0.33
CA VAL A 181 15.96 8.06 0.17
C VAL A 181 15.58 8.54 1.55
N GLY A 182 16.08 9.70 1.98
CA GLY A 182 15.89 10.11 3.37
C GLY A 182 16.45 9.06 4.35
N ASP A 183 15.59 8.63 5.27
CA ASP A 183 15.85 7.53 6.21
C ASP A 183 15.22 6.20 5.77
N SER A 184 14.67 6.16 4.55
CA SER A 184 14.02 5.01 3.94
C SER A 184 14.97 4.24 3.03
N VAL A 185 14.77 2.92 2.95
CA VAL A 185 15.57 2.03 2.11
C VAL A 185 14.66 1.20 1.22
N PHE A 186 14.89 1.28 -0.09
CA PHE A 186 14.15 0.58 -1.15
C PHE A 186 15.05 -0.46 -1.82
N HIS A 187 14.48 -1.62 -2.15
CA HIS A 187 15.17 -2.69 -2.88
C HIS A 187 14.43 -2.92 -4.20
N VAL A 188 15.06 -2.49 -5.29
CA VAL A 188 14.47 -2.50 -6.64
C VAL A 188 15.22 -3.50 -7.51
N THR A 189 14.51 -4.35 -8.26
CA THR A 189 15.16 -5.33 -9.14
C THR A 189 16.07 -4.66 -10.16
N LYS A 190 17.23 -5.28 -10.43
CA LYS A 190 18.13 -4.89 -11.54
C LYS A 190 17.68 -5.39 -12.90
N ALA A 191 16.85 -6.44 -12.93
CA ALA A 191 16.19 -6.91 -14.14
C ALA A 191 15.03 -6.01 -14.52
N GLU A 192 14.74 -5.94 -15.82
CA GLU A 192 13.53 -5.31 -16.35
C GLU A 192 12.36 -6.32 -16.41
N PRO A 193 11.11 -5.90 -16.14
CA PRO A 193 10.74 -4.58 -15.63
C PRO A 193 11.23 -4.36 -14.19
N ALA A 194 11.64 -3.12 -13.86
CA ALA A 194 12.02 -2.76 -12.50
C ALA A 194 10.83 -2.95 -11.53
N ARG A 195 11.03 -3.69 -10.44
CA ARG A 195 10.01 -4.00 -9.41
C ARG A 195 10.52 -3.67 -8.02
N LEU A 196 9.65 -3.13 -7.17
CA LEU A 196 9.95 -2.94 -5.75
C LEU A 196 9.72 -4.25 -5.00
N LEU A 197 10.80 -4.86 -4.47
CA LEU A 197 10.71 -6.13 -3.73
C LEU A 197 10.58 -5.94 -2.22
N ARG A 198 11.22 -4.90 -1.68
CA ARG A 198 11.28 -4.65 -0.24
C ARG A 198 11.49 -3.18 0.05
N MET A 199 10.81 -2.67 1.06
CA MET A 199 11.06 -1.35 1.62
C MET A 199 11.21 -1.40 3.13
N ARG A 200 12.00 -0.48 3.67
CA ARG A 200 12.06 -0.14 5.09
C ARG A 200 11.84 1.35 5.20
N VAL A 201 10.69 1.73 5.74
CA VAL A 201 10.30 3.14 5.96
C VAL A 201 10.15 3.32 7.47
N PRO A 202 10.85 4.28 8.12
CA PRO A 202 10.79 4.46 9.57
C PRO A 202 9.38 4.72 10.11
N ARG A 203 8.58 5.48 9.36
CA ARG A 203 7.13 5.70 9.58
C ARG A 203 6.49 5.99 8.22
N LEU A 204 5.40 5.30 7.89
CA LEU A 204 4.48 5.81 6.87
C LEU A 204 3.63 6.89 7.55
N PRO A 205 3.37 8.04 6.91
CA PRO A 205 2.49 9.05 7.48
C PRO A 205 1.10 8.45 7.60
N ALA A 206 0.40 8.79 8.68
CA ALA A 206 -0.97 8.34 8.87
C ALA A 206 -1.83 8.94 7.74
N TYR A 207 -2.57 8.09 7.02
CA TYR A 207 -3.57 8.58 6.08
C TYR A 207 -4.68 9.29 6.87
N GLY A 208 -4.87 10.59 6.62
CA GLY A 208 -6.04 11.35 7.08
C GLY A 208 -5.84 12.43 8.15
N GLU A 209 -5.03 13.46 7.87
CA GLU A 209 -5.43 14.86 8.14
C GLU A 209 -5.56 15.60 6.81
N ALA A 210 -6.42 15.12 5.92
CA ALA A 210 -6.84 15.89 4.77
C ALA A 210 -8.16 16.61 5.13
N GLY A 211 -8.04 17.85 5.63
CA GLY A 211 -9.17 18.79 5.74
C GLY A 211 -9.78 19.00 7.14
N SER A 212 -9.02 19.58 8.07
CA SER A 212 -9.59 20.34 9.20
C SER A 212 -8.89 21.70 9.36
N SER A 213 -8.78 22.44 8.26
CA SER A 213 -8.69 23.91 8.34
C SER A 213 -10.10 24.47 8.25
N GLY A 214 -10.75 24.62 9.41
CA GLY A 214 -12.07 25.22 9.51
C GLY A 214 -12.67 25.04 10.90
N LEU A 215 -12.50 26.08 11.75
CA LEU A 215 -13.14 26.31 13.05
C LEU A 215 -12.57 25.58 14.27
N VAL A 216 -11.40 26.04 14.71
CA VAL A 216 -11.18 26.33 16.12
C VAL A 216 -11.86 27.67 16.40
N GLY A 217 -13.05 27.64 17.00
CA GLY A 217 -13.76 28.80 17.53
C GLY A 217 -14.51 28.34 18.77
N GLY A 218 -13.89 28.58 19.94
CA GLY A 218 -14.27 27.95 21.19
C GLY A 218 -15.66 28.32 21.69
N ILE A 219 -16.25 27.41 22.46
CA ILE A 219 -17.16 27.76 23.55
C ILE A 219 -16.89 26.76 24.68
N ALA A 220 -16.42 27.27 25.81
CA ALA A 220 -16.53 26.59 27.09
C ALA A 220 -18.01 26.57 27.49
N GLY A 221 -18.57 25.39 27.82
CA GLY A 221 -19.88 25.31 28.48
C GLY A 221 -20.69 24.07 28.12
N SER A 222 -20.83 23.18 29.12
CA SER A 222 -21.99 22.33 29.39
C SER A 222 -22.38 21.20 28.41
N SER A 223 -22.07 19.97 28.85
CA SER A 223 -22.97 18.80 28.97
C SER A 223 -23.64 18.18 27.72
N HIS A 224 -23.60 16.83 27.69
CA HIS A 224 -24.40 15.87 26.92
C HIS A 224 -24.08 15.65 25.43
N GLY A 225 -23.62 14.43 25.10
CA GLY A 225 -23.68 13.87 23.75
C GLY A 225 -22.59 12.83 23.45
N HIS A 226 -22.87 11.55 23.69
CA HIS A 226 -21.99 10.41 23.39
C HIS A 226 -21.76 10.24 21.88
N GLY A 227 -20.49 10.28 21.45
CA GLY A 227 -20.06 9.82 20.12
C GLY A 227 -19.84 8.31 20.13
N GLU A 228 -20.88 7.57 19.75
CA GLU A 228 -20.95 6.11 19.77
C GLU A 228 -20.24 5.51 18.54
N ALA A 229 -19.14 4.77 18.75
CA ALA A 229 -18.56 3.92 17.72
C ALA A 229 -19.48 2.70 17.51
N ARG A 230 -20.29 2.72 16.44
CA ARG A 230 -21.27 1.66 16.15
C ARG A 230 -20.58 0.44 15.54
N VAL A 231 -20.34 -0.58 16.34
CA VAL A 231 -20.14 -1.95 15.85
C VAL A 231 -21.52 -2.54 15.57
N ALA A 232 -21.94 -2.51 14.29
CA ALA A 232 -23.16 -3.16 13.86
C ALA A 232 -22.95 -4.68 13.81
N ALA A 233 -23.26 -5.37 14.91
CA ALA A 233 -23.37 -6.82 14.94
C ALA A 233 -24.62 -7.23 14.13
N CYS A 234 -24.46 -7.51 12.84
CA CYS A 234 -25.50 -8.17 12.06
C CYS A 234 -25.63 -9.63 12.51
N TYR A 235 -26.65 -9.90 13.33
CA TYR A 235 -27.08 -11.26 13.68
C TYR A 235 -27.80 -11.90 12.47
N CYS A 236 -27.16 -12.83 11.78
CA CYS A 236 -27.85 -13.73 10.86
C CYS A 236 -28.72 -14.72 11.66
N ARG A 237 -29.95 -14.32 11.98
CA ARG A 237 -31.00 -15.19 12.51
C ARG A 237 -31.64 -15.97 11.36
N THR A 238 -31.36 -17.27 11.29
CA THR A 238 -32.25 -18.32 10.74
C THR A 238 -32.87 -18.10 9.35
N CYS A 239 -32.24 -18.64 8.29
CA CYS A 239 -32.99 -19.13 7.13
C CYS A 239 -33.48 -20.55 7.43
N ARG A 240 -34.70 -20.65 7.98
CA ARG A 240 -35.45 -21.90 8.08
C ARG A 240 -35.95 -22.24 6.68
N ALA A 241 -35.40 -23.30 6.09
CA ALA A 241 -35.83 -23.82 4.79
C ALA A 241 -37.26 -24.36 4.88
N THR A 242 -38.23 -23.64 4.33
CA THR A 242 -39.52 -24.21 3.96
C THR A 242 -39.35 -24.93 2.63
N ARG A 243 -39.30 -26.27 2.69
CA ARG A 243 -39.51 -27.15 1.54
C ARG A 243 -40.90 -26.87 0.97
N THR A 244 -40.97 -26.55 -0.32
CA THR A 244 -42.12 -26.88 -1.16
C THR A 244 -41.59 -27.37 -2.50
N SER A 245 -41.66 -28.68 -2.68
CA SER A 245 -41.56 -29.36 -3.96
C SER A 245 -42.89 -29.24 -4.69
N THR A 246 -42.91 -28.86 -5.97
CA THR A 246 -43.27 -29.77 -7.09
C THR A 246 -43.35 -29.04 -8.43
N SER A 247 -42.71 -29.67 -9.43
CA SER A 247 -43.20 -29.91 -10.80
C SER A 247 -43.51 -28.73 -11.72
N SER A 248 -42.65 -28.53 -12.72
CA SER A 248 -43.08 -28.26 -14.10
C SER A 248 -42.04 -28.77 -15.08
N SER A 249 -42.45 -29.77 -15.87
CA SER A 249 -41.76 -30.36 -17.00
C SER A 249 -41.83 -29.43 -18.22
N VAL A 250 -40.69 -29.22 -18.89
CA VAL A 250 -40.65 -28.67 -20.26
C VAL A 250 -39.84 -29.64 -21.11
N GLY A 251 -40.54 -30.26 -22.06
CA GLY A 251 -39.97 -31.15 -23.07
C GLY A 251 -39.25 -30.36 -24.16
N ILE A 252 -38.12 -30.89 -24.59
CA ILE A 252 -37.33 -30.44 -25.73
C ILE A 252 -37.85 -31.16 -26.98
N PRO A 253 -38.14 -30.47 -28.10
CA PRO A 253 -38.38 -31.14 -29.36
C PRO A 253 -37.03 -31.43 -30.05
N THR A 254 -36.86 -32.67 -30.50
CA THR A 254 -35.91 -33.01 -31.57
C THR A 254 -36.66 -33.77 -32.65
N SER A 255 -36.28 -33.42 -33.88
CA SER A 255 -36.72 -33.94 -35.18
C SER A 255 -36.79 -35.46 -35.30
#